data_AF-A0A3P1T5F4-F1
#
_entry.id   AF-A0A3P1T5F4-F1
#
_cell.length_a   1.000
_cell.length_b   1.000
_cell.length_c   1.000
_cell.angle_alpha   90.00
_cell.angle_beta   90.00
_cell.angle_gamma   90.00
#
_symmetry.space_group_name_H-M   'P 1'
#
loop_
_entity.id
_entity.type
_entity.pdbx_description
1 polymer ?
#
loop_
_entity_poly.entity_id
_entity_poly.type
_entity_poly.pdbx_seq_one_letter_code
_entity_poly.pdbx_strand_id
1 'polypeptide(L)'
;MTDETFAMVRRGYDPAQVDSVLRRMRQSHAAAIQEAATQTVEINDLNQALEAAQQEVASLKEKISDLEDQATNAQAQAAARTTDFSALGERIGKILNLAQTEADDILDRAKQDAEAMQAQVEEEVEHSRNSADSYAYETRSKADADAARVLLQAKSDAEELLDAAERESSARRQEAEALFEKQRAAAGAAAAEFEASLAERRDRAAEEFASQMATHERALSLASSKVTEAQNEAERIMTQARTDASAMQERATQESRSMLESARASAERVKRESERELAALAARRDSITEQLANVRTMLATLGESSLSMGAPAVAAQLEAAAVLPGEVGSPSSAQ
;
A
#
# COMPACT_ATOMS: atom_id res chain seq x y z
N MET A 1 -25.06 5.09 45.18
CA MET A 1 -23.99 5.30 44.18
C MET A 1 -24.67 5.65 42.88
N THR A 2 -24.64 6.91 42.48
CA THR A 2 -25.18 7.37 41.19
C THR A 2 -24.10 7.15 40.13
N ASP A 3 -24.35 6.24 39.18
CA ASP A 3 -23.49 6.05 38.00
C ASP A 3 -23.67 7.24 37.06
N GLU A 4 -22.94 8.33 37.29
CA GLU A 4 -22.91 9.48 36.37
C GLU A 4 -21.83 9.26 35.30
N THR A 5 -22.26 9.07 34.06
CA THR A 5 -21.39 8.91 32.88
C THR A 5 -21.05 10.29 32.29
N PHE A 6 -19.76 10.56 32.09
CA PHE A 6 -19.27 11.83 31.56
C PHE A 6 -18.91 11.70 30.07
N ALA A 7 -19.27 12.68 29.25
CA ALA A 7 -18.89 12.71 27.84
C ALA A 7 -17.37 12.83 27.68
N MET A 8 -16.78 12.08 26.74
CA MET A 8 -15.33 12.02 26.53
C MET A 8 -14.92 12.93 25.35
N VAL A 9 -14.12 13.97 25.60
CA VAL A 9 -13.63 14.92 24.60
C VAL A 9 -12.14 14.72 24.40
N ARG A 10 -11.75 14.15 23.24
CA ARG A 10 -10.41 14.00 22.58
C ARG A 10 -9.16 13.62 23.42
N ARG A 11 -9.08 13.96 24.71
CA ARG A 11 -8.14 13.54 25.75
C ARG A 11 -8.74 13.61 27.19
N GLY A 12 -9.92 13.07 27.43
CA GLY A 12 -10.50 12.94 28.79
C GLY A 12 -11.99 13.25 28.88
N TYR A 13 -12.52 13.35 30.09
CA TYR A 13 -13.92 13.74 30.35
C TYR A 13 -14.13 15.25 30.16
N ASP A 14 -15.32 15.66 29.74
CA ASP A 14 -15.71 17.07 29.58
C ASP A 14 -15.66 17.81 30.93
N PRO A 15 -14.73 18.77 31.12
CA PRO A 15 -14.59 19.52 32.36
C PRO A 15 -15.87 20.25 32.79
N ALA A 16 -16.68 20.73 31.84
CA ALA A 16 -17.89 21.47 32.16
C ALA A 16 -18.99 20.56 32.76
N GLN A 17 -19.10 19.33 32.25
CA GLN A 17 -20.02 18.33 32.81
C GLN A 17 -19.57 17.88 34.20
N VAL A 18 -18.28 17.59 34.36
CA VAL A 18 -17.70 17.21 35.66
C VAL A 18 -17.89 18.34 36.69
N ASP A 19 -17.65 19.60 36.31
CA ASP A 19 -17.84 20.74 37.22
C ASP A 19 -19.31 20.96 37.61
N SER A 20 -20.24 20.70 36.69
CA SER A 20 -21.68 20.78 36.97
C SER A 20 -22.14 19.71 37.97
N VAL A 21 -21.63 18.49 37.83
CA VAL A 21 -21.87 17.36 38.73
C VAL A 21 -21.24 17.62 40.08
N LEU A 22 -19.97 18.04 40.13
CA LEU A 22 -19.30 18.41 41.36
C LEU A 22 -20.03 19.53 42.10
N ARG A 23 -20.58 20.51 41.36
CA ARG A 23 -21.41 21.57 41.95
C ARG A 23 -22.70 21.01 42.54
N ARG A 24 -23.39 20.12 41.83
CA ARG A 24 -24.61 19.45 42.31
C ARG A 24 -24.34 18.59 43.55
N MET A 25 -23.29 17.78 43.54
CA MET A 25 -22.88 16.97 44.69
C MET A 25 -22.48 17.83 45.89
N ARG A 26 -21.78 18.94 45.66
CA ARG A 26 -21.47 19.90 46.74
C ARG A 26 -22.73 20.55 47.31
N GLN A 27 -23.71 20.87 46.47
CA GLN A 27 -25.00 21.42 46.91
C GLN A 27 -25.82 20.39 47.70
N SER A 28 -25.91 19.14 47.23
CA SER A 28 -26.62 18.09 47.97
C SER A 28 -25.94 17.76 49.30
N HIS A 29 -24.61 17.73 49.33
CA HIS A 29 -23.85 17.54 50.57
C HIS A 29 -24.03 18.71 51.54
N ALA A 30 -24.04 19.96 51.04
CA ALA A 30 -24.31 21.12 51.88
C ALA A 30 -25.74 21.10 52.45
N ALA A 31 -26.73 20.70 51.66
CA ALA A 31 -28.10 20.52 52.10
C ALA A 31 -28.22 19.41 53.17
N ALA A 32 -27.55 18.27 52.98
CA ALA A 32 -27.53 17.18 53.95
C ALA A 32 -26.87 17.58 55.29
N ILE A 33 -25.79 18.39 55.25
CA ILE A 33 -25.19 18.96 56.47
C ILE A 33 -26.16 19.90 57.17
N GLN A 34 -26.88 20.74 56.43
CA GLN A 34 -27.84 21.67 57.00
C GLN A 34 -29.02 20.93 57.66
N GLU A 35 -29.53 19.87 57.03
CA GLU A 35 -30.58 19.01 57.58
C GLU A 35 -30.11 18.26 58.84
N ALA A 36 -28.88 17.74 58.84
CA ALA A 36 -28.30 17.12 60.03
C ALA A 36 -28.14 18.13 61.18
N ALA A 37 -27.79 19.39 60.86
CA ALA A 37 -27.70 20.46 61.85
C ALA A 37 -29.07 20.82 62.44
N THR A 38 -30.13 20.91 61.63
CA THR A 38 -31.49 21.17 62.14
C THR A 38 -32.00 20.02 63.00
N GLN A 39 -31.78 18.77 62.58
CA GLN A 39 -32.14 17.59 63.37
C GLN A 39 -31.40 17.54 64.71
N THR A 40 -30.14 17.98 64.75
CA THR A 40 -29.37 18.05 66.01
C THR A 40 -29.95 19.10 66.97
N VAL A 41 -30.45 20.23 66.45
CA VAL A 41 -31.14 21.24 67.26
C VAL A 41 -32.45 20.67 67.81
N GLU A 42 -33.26 20.04 66.97
CA GLU A 42 -34.53 19.41 67.38
C GLU A 42 -34.33 18.33 68.46
N ILE A 43 -33.28 17.51 68.34
CA ILE A 43 -32.93 16.50 69.36
C ILE A 43 -32.57 17.17 70.70
N ASN A 44 -31.83 18.28 70.66
CA ASN A 44 -31.49 19.01 71.90
C ASN A 44 -32.71 19.64 72.56
N ASP A 45 -33.62 20.22 71.77
CA ASP A 45 -34.85 20.82 72.28
C ASP A 45 -35.78 19.75 72.91
N LEU A 46 -35.91 18.58 72.26
CA LEU A 46 -36.66 17.45 72.81
C LEU A 46 -36.04 16.91 74.11
N ASN A 47 -34.71 16.83 74.19
CA ASN A 47 -34.02 16.42 75.41
C ASN A 47 -34.26 17.41 76.56
N GLN A 48 -34.27 18.73 76.29
CA GLN A 48 -34.58 19.73 77.30
C GLN A 48 -36.03 19.64 77.78
N ALA A 49 -36.98 19.40 76.87
CA ALA A 49 -38.39 19.20 77.23
C ALA A 49 -38.58 17.95 78.10
N LEU A 50 -37.86 16.87 77.80
CA LEU A 50 -37.89 15.65 78.61
C LEU A 50 -37.35 15.88 80.02
N GLU A 51 -36.23 16.61 80.14
CA GLU A 51 -35.64 16.94 81.44
C GLU A 51 -36.58 17.82 82.29
N ALA A 52 -37.23 18.80 81.67
CA ALA A 52 -38.24 19.63 82.34
C ALA A 52 -39.43 18.81 82.86
N ALA A 53 -39.98 17.92 82.02
CA ALA A 53 -41.08 17.03 82.44
C ALA A 53 -40.68 16.10 83.59
N GLN A 54 -39.43 15.60 83.59
CA GLN A 54 -38.91 14.77 84.68
C GLN A 54 -38.78 15.56 85.99
N GLN A 55 -38.34 16.82 85.93
CA GLN A 55 -38.26 17.69 87.11
C GLN A 55 -39.66 18.00 87.68
N GLU A 56 -40.67 18.21 86.82
CA GLU A 56 -42.05 18.40 87.27
C GLU A 56 -42.57 17.15 88.00
N VAL A 57 -42.34 15.96 87.45
CA VAL A 57 -42.72 14.69 88.09
C VAL A 57 -42.02 14.52 89.44
N ALA A 58 -40.73 14.87 89.55
CA ALA A 58 -40.00 14.83 90.81
C ALA A 58 -40.61 15.79 91.86
N SER A 59 -40.94 17.02 91.44
CA SER A 59 -41.56 18.02 92.33
C SER A 59 -42.95 17.61 92.82
N LEU A 60 -43.73 16.92 91.98
CA LEU A 60 -45.04 16.40 92.35
C LEU A 60 -44.91 15.25 93.35
N LYS A 61 -43.91 14.38 93.20
CA LYS A 61 -43.63 13.30 94.16
C LYS A 61 -43.23 13.84 95.53
N GLU A 62 -42.39 14.88 95.57
CA GLU A 62 -42.01 15.55 96.84
C GLU A 62 -43.23 16.14 97.54
N LYS A 63 -44.11 16.85 96.80
CA LYS A 63 -45.36 17.38 97.36
C LYS A 63 -46.28 16.30 97.91
N ILE A 64 -46.36 15.14 97.26
CA ILE A 64 -47.15 14.00 97.74
C ILE A 64 -46.57 13.48 99.07
N SER A 65 -45.24 13.31 99.16
CA SER A 65 -44.57 12.89 100.39
C SER A 65 -44.80 13.88 101.54
N ASP A 66 -44.68 15.19 101.28
CA ASP A 66 -44.91 16.24 102.28
C ASP A 66 -46.36 16.22 102.80
N LEU A 67 -47.33 15.96 101.92
CA LEU A 67 -48.74 15.85 102.29
C LEU A 67 -49.02 14.58 103.10
N GLU A 68 -48.37 13.46 102.78
CA GLU A 68 -48.42 12.22 103.56
C GLU A 68 -47.84 12.42 104.97
N ASP A 69 -46.71 13.13 105.09
CA ASP A 69 -46.09 13.48 106.38
C ASP A 69 -46.96 14.45 107.21
N GLN A 70 -47.68 15.36 106.56
CA GLN A 70 -48.64 16.23 107.23
C GLN A 70 -49.87 15.45 107.72
N ALA A 71 -50.35 14.48 106.94
CA ALA A 71 -51.48 13.62 107.31
C ALA A 71 -51.14 12.73 108.52
N THR A 72 -49.94 12.14 108.54
CA THR A 72 -49.47 11.32 109.67
C THR A 72 -49.25 12.15 110.94
N ASN A 73 -48.71 13.37 110.83
CA ASN A 73 -48.58 14.30 111.95
C ASN A 73 -49.94 14.79 112.48
N ALA A 74 -50.92 15.02 111.60
CA ALA A 74 -52.29 15.37 112.00
C ALA A 74 -52.97 14.22 112.75
N GLN A 75 -52.74 12.96 112.33
CA GLN A 75 -53.21 11.77 113.05
C GLN A 75 -52.52 11.60 114.41
N ALA A 76 -51.22 11.91 114.54
CA ALA A 76 -50.50 11.88 115.81
C ALA A 76 -51.01 12.95 116.82
N GLN A 77 -51.41 14.13 116.33
CA GLN A 77 -52.00 15.19 117.17
C GLN A 77 -53.43 14.86 117.63
N ALA A 78 -54.17 14.05 116.87
CA ALA A 78 -55.49 13.56 117.26
C ALA A 78 -55.42 12.52 118.42
N ALA A 79 -54.29 11.82 118.58
CA ALA A 79 -54.10 10.81 119.61
C ALA A 79 -53.79 11.39 121.02
N ALA A 80 -53.53 12.70 121.16
CA ALA A 80 -53.05 13.31 122.40
C ALA A 80 -54.12 14.04 123.26
N ARG A 81 -55.42 13.93 122.94
CA ARG A 81 -56.50 14.58 123.72
C ARG A 81 -57.41 13.54 124.36
N THR A 82 -57.36 13.42 125.68
CA THR A 82 -58.26 12.56 126.46
C THR A 82 -59.32 13.39 127.17
N THR A 83 -60.59 13.07 126.94
CA THR A 83 -61.71 13.30 127.88
C THR A 83 -62.95 12.51 127.44
N ASP A 84 -63.50 11.77 128.41
CA ASP A 84 -64.83 11.11 128.52
C ASP A 84 -65.35 10.23 127.35
N PHE A 85 -65.41 8.89 127.57
CA PHE A 85 -65.42 7.88 126.51
C PHE A 85 -66.77 7.21 126.17
N SER A 86 -67.88 7.53 126.83
CA SER A 86 -69.17 6.88 126.52
C SER A 86 -69.88 7.46 125.29
N ALA A 87 -69.87 8.79 125.11
CA ALA A 87 -70.35 9.44 123.89
C ALA A 87 -69.28 9.44 122.78
N LEU A 88 -68.01 9.33 123.17
CA LEU A 88 -66.88 9.24 122.25
C LEU A 88 -66.84 7.88 121.53
N GLY A 89 -67.24 6.77 122.16
CA GLY A 89 -67.31 5.46 121.49
C GLY A 89 -68.30 5.43 120.32
N GLU A 90 -69.48 6.04 120.49
CA GLU A 90 -70.45 6.22 119.38
C GLU A 90 -69.93 7.18 118.31
N ARG A 91 -69.28 8.28 118.72
CA ARG A 91 -68.70 9.25 117.78
C ARG A 91 -67.50 8.66 117.02
N ILE A 92 -66.65 7.88 117.67
CA ILE A 92 -65.51 7.16 117.08
C ILE A 92 -66.03 6.07 116.16
N GLY A 93 -67.07 5.32 116.52
CA GLY A 93 -67.70 4.35 115.62
C GLY A 93 -68.28 5.01 114.36
N LYS A 94 -68.89 6.20 114.50
CA LYS A 94 -69.33 7.02 113.35
C LYS A 94 -68.16 7.56 112.53
N ILE A 95 -67.08 8.02 113.17
CA ILE A 95 -65.87 8.49 112.49
C ILE A 95 -65.17 7.33 111.77
N LEU A 96 -65.12 6.14 112.36
CA LEU A 96 -64.59 4.93 111.74
C LEU A 96 -65.43 4.48 110.56
N ASN A 97 -66.77 4.47 110.69
CA ASN A 97 -67.64 4.17 109.55
C ASN A 97 -67.52 5.22 108.45
N LEU A 98 -67.46 6.51 108.79
CA LEU A 98 -67.27 7.58 107.81
C LEU A 98 -65.89 7.48 107.14
N ALA A 99 -64.84 7.16 107.90
CA ALA A 99 -63.50 6.93 107.37
C ALA A 99 -63.43 5.67 106.51
N GLN A 100 -64.18 4.62 106.86
CA GLN A 100 -64.32 3.40 106.06
C GLN A 100 -65.01 3.73 104.73
N THR A 101 -66.13 4.46 104.76
CA THR A 101 -66.83 4.92 103.54
C THR A 101 -65.96 5.84 102.70
N GLU A 102 -65.22 6.78 103.31
CA GLU A 102 -64.29 7.65 102.58
C GLU A 102 -63.13 6.85 101.96
N ALA A 103 -62.62 5.82 102.67
CA ALA A 103 -61.60 4.93 102.12
C ALA A 103 -62.14 4.11 100.93
N ASP A 104 -63.35 3.58 101.04
CA ASP A 104 -64.02 2.86 99.96
C ASP A 104 -64.26 3.79 98.75
N ASP A 105 -64.71 5.03 98.98
CA ASP A 105 -64.89 6.05 97.95
C ASP A 105 -63.57 6.44 97.27
N ILE A 106 -62.46 6.57 98.02
CA ILE A 106 -61.12 6.82 97.47
C ILE A 106 -60.67 5.64 96.61
N LEU A 107 -60.88 4.40 97.08
CA LEU A 107 -60.53 3.20 96.33
C LEU A 107 -61.33 3.10 95.03
N ASP A 108 -62.62 3.43 95.05
CA ASP A 108 -63.46 3.38 93.86
C ASP A 108 -63.12 4.49 92.86
N ARG A 109 -62.80 5.71 93.34
CA ARG A 109 -62.25 6.77 92.47
C ARG A 109 -60.91 6.36 91.87
N ALA A 110 -59.99 5.82 92.67
CA ALA A 110 -58.69 5.37 92.18
C ALA A 110 -58.79 4.25 91.13
N LYS A 111 -59.76 3.33 91.29
CA LYS A 111 -60.05 2.31 90.27
C LYS A 111 -60.60 2.94 88.99
N GLN A 112 -61.57 3.85 89.09
CA GLN A 112 -62.13 4.54 87.93
C GLN A 112 -61.08 5.35 87.18
N ASP A 113 -60.20 6.05 87.90
CA ASP A 113 -59.10 6.81 87.33
C ASP A 113 -58.07 5.88 86.66
N ALA A 114 -57.77 4.72 87.27
CA ALA A 114 -56.89 3.72 86.66
C ALA A 114 -57.50 3.11 85.40
N GLU A 115 -58.79 2.80 85.39
CA GLU A 115 -59.51 2.31 84.20
C GLU A 115 -59.56 3.37 83.10
N ALA A 116 -59.81 4.64 83.45
CA ALA A 116 -59.79 5.75 82.49
C ALA A 116 -58.40 5.98 81.91
N MET A 117 -57.34 5.93 82.74
CA MET A 117 -55.96 6.03 82.28
C MET A 117 -55.56 4.85 81.39
N GLN A 118 -56.00 3.63 81.71
CA GLN A 118 -55.77 2.46 80.86
C GLN A 118 -56.44 2.63 79.49
N ALA A 119 -57.69 3.08 79.46
CA ALA A 119 -58.41 3.33 78.21
C ALA A 119 -57.72 4.41 77.35
N GLN A 120 -57.26 5.51 77.97
CA GLN A 120 -56.52 6.57 77.27
C GLN A 120 -55.19 6.06 76.69
N VAL A 121 -54.42 5.30 77.48
CA VAL A 121 -53.16 4.72 77.00
C VAL A 121 -53.39 3.74 75.86
N GLU A 122 -54.46 2.94 75.91
CA GLU A 122 -54.80 2.01 74.84
C GLU A 122 -55.17 2.75 73.54
N GLU A 123 -55.96 3.82 73.63
CA GLU A 123 -56.28 4.69 72.50
C GLU A 123 -55.04 5.37 71.90
N GLU A 124 -54.16 5.92 72.73
CA GLU A 124 -52.92 6.56 72.28
C GLU A 124 -51.96 5.55 71.62
N VAL A 125 -51.85 4.34 72.17
CA VAL A 125 -51.05 3.25 71.59
C VAL A 125 -51.62 2.82 70.25
N GLU A 126 -52.94 2.66 70.13
CA GLU A 126 -53.58 2.32 68.87
C GLU A 126 -53.40 3.44 67.83
N HIS A 127 -53.59 4.69 68.22
CA HIS A 127 -53.37 5.83 67.34
C HIS A 127 -51.92 5.92 66.85
N SER A 128 -50.95 5.72 67.75
CA SER A 128 -49.53 5.71 67.43
C SER A 128 -49.17 4.57 66.47
N ARG A 129 -49.70 3.35 66.70
CA ARG A 129 -49.52 2.21 65.80
C ARG A 129 -50.09 2.48 64.40
N ASN A 130 -51.33 2.95 64.33
CA ASN A 130 -51.98 3.25 63.05
C ASN A 130 -51.23 4.35 62.26
N SER A 131 -50.71 5.36 62.98
CA SER A 131 -49.91 6.43 62.37
C SER A 131 -48.57 5.91 61.86
N ALA A 132 -47.88 5.07 62.65
CA ALA A 132 -46.63 4.45 62.24
C ALA A 132 -46.80 3.52 61.04
N ASP A 133 -47.87 2.70 61.02
CA ASP A 133 -48.18 1.80 59.91
C ASP A 133 -48.51 2.57 58.63
N SER A 134 -49.29 3.66 58.74
CA SER A 134 -49.61 4.53 57.61
C SER A 134 -48.38 5.21 57.04
N TYR A 135 -47.51 5.74 57.91
CA TYR A 135 -46.25 6.37 57.49
C TYR A 135 -45.29 5.37 56.84
N ALA A 136 -45.17 4.16 57.40
CA ALA A 136 -44.35 3.10 56.83
C ALA A 136 -44.87 2.66 55.45
N TYR A 137 -46.18 2.53 55.30
CA TYR A 137 -46.82 2.21 54.01
C TYR A 137 -46.57 3.31 52.98
N GLU A 138 -46.81 4.57 53.32
CA GLU A 138 -46.62 5.69 52.41
C GLU A 138 -45.16 5.82 51.97
N THR A 139 -44.22 5.70 52.93
CA THR A 139 -42.79 5.76 52.64
C THR A 139 -42.36 4.62 51.72
N ARG A 140 -42.82 3.39 51.99
CA ARG A 140 -42.52 2.24 51.13
C ARG A 140 -43.12 2.41 49.74
N SER A 141 -44.38 2.85 49.65
CA SER A 141 -45.04 3.07 48.37
C SER A 141 -44.37 4.16 47.54
N LYS A 142 -43.89 5.25 48.16
CA LYS A 142 -43.12 6.29 47.47
C LYS A 142 -41.77 5.76 46.99
N ALA A 143 -41.05 5.04 47.84
CA ALA A 143 -39.77 4.43 47.47
C ALA A 143 -39.92 3.44 46.31
N ASP A 144 -40.96 2.60 46.32
CA ASP A 144 -41.25 1.65 45.26
C ASP A 144 -41.60 2.36 43.94
N ALA A 145 -42.40 3.44 44.00
CA ALA A 145 -42.75 4.23 42.82
C ALA A 145 -41.55 4.96 42.22
N ASP A 146 -40.67 5.51 43.06
CA ASP A 146 -39.45 6.19 42.62
C ASP A 146 -38.44 5.18 42.06
N ALA A 147 -38.27 4.01 42.68
CA ALA A 147 -37.44 2.93 42.15
C ALA A 147 -37.94 2.46 40.78
N ALA A 148 -39.26 2.29 40.62
CA ALA A 148 -39.85 1.94 39.33
C ALA A 148 -39.61 3.02 38.26
N ARG A 149 -39.73 4.30 38.63
CA ARG A 149 -39.45 5.44 37.72
C ARG A 149 -37.99 5.46 37.29
N VAL A 150 -37.05 5.30 38.21
CA VAL A 150 -35.61 5.27 37.92
C VAL A 150 -35.27 4.09 37.02
N LEU A 151 -35.83 2.90 37.27
CA LEU A 151 -35.60 1.73 36.41
C LEU A 151 -36.16 1.92 35.00
N LEU A 152 -37.34 2.52 34.85
CA LEU A 152 -37.91 2.83 33.54
C LEU A 152 -37.06 3.85 32.78
N GLN A 153 -36.63 4.91 33.46
CA GLN A 153 -35.75 5.92 32.87
C GLN A 153 -34.41 5.31 32.44
N ALA A 154 -33.76 4.54 33.31
CA ALA A 154 -32.49 3.88 33.00
C ALA A 154 -32.61 2.91 31.80
N LYS A 155 -33.76 2.22 31.66
CA LYS A 155 -34.04 1.38 30.49
C LYS A 155 -34.21 2.20 29.21
N SER A 156 -34.99 3.28 29.27
CA SER A 156 -35.18 4.20 28.14
C SER A 156 -33.84 4.80 27.68
N ASP A 157 -33.03 5.29 28.62
CA ASP A 157 -31.71 5.87 28.33
C ASP A 157 -30.76 4.82 27.72
N ALA A 158 -30.83 3.57 28.19
CA ALA A 158 -30.05 2.47 27.62
C ALA A 158 -30.49 2.11 26.20
N GLU A 159 -31.80 2.07 25.94
CA GLU A 159 -32.36 1.83 24.59
C GLU A 159 -31.96 2.96 23.63
N GLU A 160 -32.06 4.22 24.05
CA GLU A 160 -31.62 5.37 23.24
C GLU A 160 -30.12 5.32 22.92
N LEU A 161 -29.28 4.91 23.89
CA LEU A 161 -27.85 4.76 23.70
C LEU A 161 -27.52 3.61 22.73
N LEU A 162 -28.24 2.50 22.81
CA LEU A 162 -28.09 1.39 21.87
C LEU A 162 -28.49 1.80 20.45
N ASP A 163 -29.63 2.49 20.30
CA ASP A 163 -30.10 2.99 19.00
C ASP A 163 -29.15 4.04 18.40
N ALA A 164 -28.54 4.90 19.23
CA ALA A 164 -27.53 5.85 18.80
C ALA A 164 -26.25 5.13 18.34
N ALA A 165 -25.78 4.14 19.10
CA ALA A 165 -24.61 3.35 18.76
C ALA A 165 -24.81 2.53 17.48
N GLU A 166 -25.99 1.95 17.27
CA GLU A 166 -26.33 1.20 16.05
C GLU A 166 -26.39 2.12 14.81
N ARG A 167 -26.99 3.31 14.95
CA ARG A 167 -26.99 4.32 13.89
C ARG A 167 -25.57 4.80 13.55
N GLU A 168 -24.73 5.05 14.55
CA GLU A 168 -23.35 5.46 14.31
C GLU A 168 -22.52 4.33 13.67
N SER A 169 -22.67 3.09 14.14
CA SER A 169 -22.00 1.91 13.60
C SER A 169 -22.37 1.67 12.14
N SER A 170 -23.67 1.72 11.82
CA SER A 170 -24.16 1.57 10.45
C SER A 170 -23.69 2.70 9.53
N ALA A 171 -23.70 3.95 10.00
CA ALA A 171 -23.17 5.08 9.25
C ALA A 171 -21.66 4.92 8.95
N ARG A 172 -20.84 4.57 9.96
CA ARG A 172 -19.40 4.33 9.76
C ARG A 172 -19.13 3.18 8.81
N ARG A 173 -19.93 2.11 8.87
CA ARG A 173 -19.82 0.98 7.95
C ARG A 173 -20.13 1.40 6.51
N GLN A 174 -21.21 2.14 6.29
CA GLN A 174 -21.57 2.66 4.97
C GLN A 174 -20.50 3.60 4.41
N GLU A 175 -19.95 4.49 5.24
CA GLU A 175 -18.83 5.35 4.86
C GLU A 175 -17.59 4.55 4.47
N ALA A 176 -17.23 3.53 5.26
CA ALA A 176 -16.10 2.65 4.96
C ALA A 176 -16.31 1.85 3.66
N GLU A 177 -17.50 1.30 3.46
CA GLU A 177 -17.87 0.59 2.23
C GLU A 177 -17.83 1.53 1.01
N ALA A 178 -18.33 2.75 1.13
CA ALA A 178 -18.27 3.76 0.07
C ALA A 178 -16.83 4.16 -0.28
N LEU A 179 -15.96 4.34 0.73
CA LEU A 179 -14.55 4.62 0.52
C LEU A 179 -13.82 3.45 -0.14
N PHE A 180 -14.10 2.22 0.29
CA PHE A 180 -13.52 1.02 -0.30
C PHE A 180 -13.94 0.86 -1.76
N GLU A 181 -15.22 1.02 -2.07
CA GLU A 181 -15.71 0.90 -3.46
C GLU A 181 -15.14 2.01 -4.35
N LYS A 182 -15.01 3.24 -3.83
CA LYS A 182 -14.33 4.33 -4.53
C LYS A 182 -12.87 4.01 -4.82
N GLN A 183 -12.14 3.48 -3.84
CA GLN A 183 -10.74 3.09 -4.02
C GLN A 183 -10.61 1.93 -5.02
N ARG A 184 -11.50 0.94 -4.95
CA ARG A 184 -11.55 -0.18 -5.88
C ARG A 184 -11.82 0.28 -7.31
N ALA A 185 -12.78 1.17 -7.51
CA ALA A 185 -13.10 1.76 -8.80
C ALA A 185 -11.92 2.59 -9.34
N ALA A 186 -11.29 3.41 -8.50
CA ALA A 186 -10.11 4.19 -8.87
C ALA A 186 -8.91 3.30 -9.25
N ALA A 187 -8.67 2.23 -8.50
CA ALA A 187 -7.62 1.25 -8.83
C ALA A 187 -7.91 0.52 -10.15
N GLY A 188 -9.17 0.13 -10.39
CA GLY A 188 -9.60 -0.47 -11.66
C GLY A 188 -9.43 0.48 -12.85
N ALA A 189 -9.79 1.75 -12.70
CA ALA A 189 -9.59 2.77 -13.72
C ALA A 189 -8.10 3.00 -14.01
N ALA A 190 -7.26 3.14 -12.97
CA ALA A 190 -5.82 3.30 -13.14
C ALA A 190 -5.17 2.08 -13.81
N ALA A 191 -5.61 0.87 -13.50
CA ALA A 191 -5.14 -0.35 -14.17
C ALA A 191 -5.53 -0.37 -15.66
N ALA A 192 -6.78 -0.01 -15.98
CA ALA A 192 -7.24 0.06 -17.37
C ALA A 192 -6.50 1.14 -18.18
N GLU A 193 -6.26 2.31 -17.60
CA GLU A 193 -5.45 3.37 -18.20
C GLU A 193 -4.01 2.92 -18.43
N PHE A 194 -3.41 2.21 -17.47
CA PHE A 194 -2.07 1.67 -17.61
C PHE A 194 -1.98 0.63 -18.73
N GLU A 195 -2.93 -0.31 -18.79
CA GLU A 195 -3.01 -1.30 -19.87
C GLU A 195 -3.20 -0.64 -21.24
N ALA A 196 -4.06 0.37 -21.34
CA ALA A 196 -4.26 1.14 -22.57
C ALA A 196 -2.96 1.85 -23.00
N SER A 197 -2.25 2.49 -22.06
CA SER A 197 -0.98 3.16 -22.35
C SER A 197 0.12 2.16 -22.79
N LEU A 198 0.13 0.95 -22.23
CA LEU A 198 1.04 -0.11 -22.66
C LEU A 198 0.69 -0.63 -24.05
N ALA A 199 -0.60 -0.81 -24.35
CA ALA A 199 -1.06 -1.21 -25.68
C ALA A 199 -0.64 -0.16 -26.73
N GLU A 200 -0.90 1.13 -26.48
CA GLU A 200 -0.50 2.22 -27.39
C GLU A 200 1.02 2.24 -27.62
N ARG A 201 1.82 2.03 -26.56
CA ARG A 201 3.28 1.96 -26.69
C ARG A 201 3.73 0.74 -27.50
N ARG A 202 3.05 -0.40 -27.37
CA ARG A 202 3.34 -1.61 -28.16
C ARG A 202 2.98 -1.40 -29.62
N ASP A 203 1.85 -0.79 -29.90
CA ASP A 203 1.39 -0.49 -31.27
C ASP A 203 2.36 0.50 -31.94
N ARG A 204 2.72 1.59 -31.25
CA ARG A 204 3.73 2.55 -31.75
C ARG A 204 5.08 1.88 -32.02
N ALA A 205 5.56 1.04 -31.09
CA ALA A 205 6.81 0.32 -31.29
C ALA A 205 6.73 -0.68 -32.46
N ALA A 206 5.59 -1.34 -32.66
CA ALA A 206 5.36 -2.25 -33.78
C ALA A 206 5.32 -1.50 -35.12
N GLU A 207 4.68 -0.33 -35.17
CA GLU A 207 4.65 0.55 -36.35
C GLU A 207 6.06 1.07 -36.70
N GLU A 208 6.80 1.56 -35.71
CA GLU A 208 8.19 2.01 -35.88
C GLU A 208 9.06 0.87 -36.40
N PHE A 209 8.97 -0.32 -35.80
CA PHE A 209 9.72 -1.50 -36.24
C PHE A 209 9.34 -1.93 -37.66
N ALA A 210 8.05 -1.97 -37.99
CA ALA A 210 7.58 -2.30 -39.33
C ALA A 210 8.08 -1.30 -40.37
N SER A 211 8.09 -0.01 -40.02
CA SER A 211 8.61 1.04 -40.90
C SER A 211 10.12 0.86 -41.15
N GLN A 212 10.90 0.57 -40.10
CA GLN A 212 12.34 0.31 -40.21
C GLN A 212 12.60 -0.93 -41.06
N MET A 213 11.88 -2.03 -40.81
CA MET A 213 12.01 -3.26 -41.61
C MET A 213 11.68 -3.03 -43.08
N ALA A 214 10.62 -2.27 -43.39
CA ALA A 214 10.30 -1.91 -44.76
C ALA A 214 11.40 -1.06 -45.41
N THR A 215 12.06 -0.15 -44.68
CA THR A 215 13.21 0.60 -45.21
C THR A 215 14.42 -0.28 -45.45
N HIS A 216 14.73 -1.21 -44.53
CA HIS A 216 15.82 -2.15 -44.68
C HIS A 216 15.59 -3.12 -45.84
N GLU A 217 14.37 -3.64 -45.99
CA GLU A 217 14.01 -4.53 -47.09
C GLU A 217 14.12 -3.83 -48.45
N ARG A 218 13.68 -2.56 -48.55
CA ARG A 218 13.90 -1.75 -49.76
C ARG A 218 15.39 -1.53 -50.03
N ALA A 219 16.19 -1.21 -49.01
CA ALA A 219 17.62 -1.02 -49.17
C ALA A 219 18.33 -2.30 -49.65
N LEU A 220 17.96 -3.45 -49.08
CA LEU A 220 18.47 -4.76 -49.49
C LEU A 220 18.05 -5.12 -50.92
N SER A 221 16.80 -4.87 -51.30
CA SER A 221 16.30 -5.10 -52.66
C SER A 221 17.03 -4.22 -53.69
N LEU A 222 17.29 -2.96 -53.36
CA LEU A 222 18.02 -2.05 -54.25
C LEU A 222 19.50 -2.45 -54.36
N ALA A 223 20.12 -2.85 -53.25
CA ALA A 223 21.48 -3.38 -53.25
C ALA A 223 21.60 -4.69 -54.04
N SER A 224 20.65 -5.62 -53.89
CA SER A 224 20.64 -6.87 -54.65
C SER A 224 20.45 -6.64 -56.15
N SER A 225 19.53 -5.74 -56.55
CA SER A 225 19.36 -5.34 -57.96
C SER A 225 20.66 -4.80 -58.55
N LYS A 226 21.36 -3.91 -57.83
CA LYS A 226 22.65 -3.37 -58.28
C LYS A 226 23.73 -4.44 -58.43
N VAL A 227 23.78 -5.40 -57.50
CA VAL A 227 24.72 -6.54 -57.60
C VAL A 227 24.40 -7.37 -58.84
N THR A 228 23.13 -7.70 -59.08
CA THR A 228 22.71 -8.45 -60.28
C THR A 228 22.99 -7.68 -61.57
N GLU A 229 22.72 -6.37 -61.62
CA GLU A 229 23.05 -5.51 -62.76
C GLU A 229 24.57 -5.48 -63.02
N ALA A 230 25.38 -5.31 -61.97
CA ALA A 230 26.84 -5.32 -62.09
C ALA A 230 27.38 -6.70 -62.53
N GLN A 231 26.79 -7.80 -62.06
CA GLN A 231 27.12 -9.15 -62.50
C GLN A 231 26.79 -9.37 -63.98
N ASN A 232 25.60 -8.97 -64.42
CA ASN A 232 25.20 -9.07 -65.82
C ASN A 232 26.09 -8.22 -66.74
N GLU A 233 26.46 -7.02 -66.30
CA GLU A 233 27.37 -6.16 -67.06
C GLU A 233 28.79 -6.72 -67.10
N ALA A 234 29.30 -7.26 -65.99
CA ALA A 234 30.58 -7.95 -65.96
C ALA A 234 30.58 -9.18 -66.89
N GLU A 235 29.49 -9.96 -66.92
CA GLU A 235 29.33 -11.09 -67.84
C GLU A 235 29.30 -10.64 -69.31
N ARG A 236 28.60 -9.54 -69.62
CA ARG A 236 28.63 -8.92 -70.96
C ARG A 236 30.02 -8.47 -71.37
N ILE A 237 30.74 -7.78 -70.48
CA ILE A 237 32.12 -7.33 -70.75
C ILE A 237 33.04 -8.54 -70.96
N MET A 238 32.92 -9.59 -70.13
CA MET A 238 33.72 -10.80 -70.25
C MET A 238 33.44 -11.57 -71.54
N THR A 239 32.15 -11.73 -71.91
CA THR A 239 31.76 -12.40 -73.16
C THR A 239 32.20 -11.61 -74.39
N GLN A 240 32.07 -10.28 -74.36
CA GLN A 240 32.57 -9.39 -75.41
C GLN A 240 34.10 -9.48 -75.53
N ALA A 241 34.84 -9.33 -74.42
CA ALA A 241 36.29 -9.43 -74.39
C ALA A 241 36.78 -10.81 -74.89
N ARG A 242 36.07 -11.89 -74.54
CA ARG A 242 36.37 -13.24 -75.04
C ARG A 242 36.14 -13.37 -76.55
N THR A 243 35.06 -12.78 -77.06
CA THR A 243 34.75 -12.77 -78.49
C THR A 243 35.80 -11.97 -79.26
N ASP A 244 36.17 -10.78 -78.77
CA ASP A 244 37.19 -9.92 -79.36
C ASP A 244 38.57 -10.59 -79.33
N ALA A 245 38.93 -11.24 -78.23
CA ALA A 245 40.16 -12.01 -78.12
C ALA A 245 40.20 -13.19 -79.11
N SER A 246 39.09 -13.93 -79.26
CA SER A 246 38.97 -15.02 -80.24
C SER A 246 39.09 -14.49 -81.67
N ALA A 247 38.42 -13.38 -81.99
CA ALA A 247 38.49 -12.76 -83.31
C ALA A 247 39.89 -12.22 -83.63
N MET A 248 40.59 -11.65 -82.64
CA MET A 248 41.98 -11.21 -82.77
C MET A 248 42.91 -12.40 -82.98
N GLN A 249 42.72 -13.49 -82.24
CA GLN A 249 43.48 -14.72 -82.41
C GLN A 249 43.25 -15.34 -83.80
N GLU A 250 42.01 -15.42 -84.27
CA GLU A 250 41.66 -15.88 -85.61
C GLU A 250 42.33 -15.02 -86.69
N ARG A 251 42.21 -13.69 -86.60
CA ARG A 251 42.89 -12.76 -87.53
C ARG A 251 44.40 -12.97 -87.52
N ALA A 252 45.04 -13.02 -86.35
CA ALA A 252 46.48 -13.24 -86.24
C ALA A 252 46.91 -14.60 -86.83
N THR A 253 46.12 -15.66 -86.64
CA THR A 253 46.41 -16.97 -87.25
C THR A 253 46.20 -16.97 -88.75
N GLN A 254 45.19 -16.26 -89.27
CA GLN A 254 44.94 -16.13 -90.70
C GLN A 254 46.05 -15.30 -91.38
N GLU A 255 46.44 -14.17 -90.78
CA GLU A 255 47.57 -13.36 -91.23
C GLU A 255 48.86 -14.19 -91.22
N SER A 256 49.14 -14.91 -90.13
CA SER A 256 50.30 -15.81 -90.03
C SER A 256 50.28 -16.91 -91.09
N ARG A 257 49.12 -17.54 -91.35
CA ARG A 257 48.96 -18.53 -92.43
C ARG A 257 49.23 -17.90 -93.80
N SER A 258 48.66 -16.74 -94.07
CA SER A 258 48.88 -16.02 -95.34
C SER A 258 50.35 -15.63 -95.52
N MET A 259 51.03 -15.23 -94.44
CA MET A 259 52.44 -14.86 -94.43
C MET A 259 53.31 -16.09 -94.69
N LEU A 260 53.00 -17.23 -94.06
CA LEU A 260 53.67 -18.50 -94.31
C LEU A 260 53.45 -19.01 -95.74
N GLU A 261 52.24 -18.88 -96.28
CA GLU A 261 51.94 -19.22 -97.68
C GLU A 261 52.68 -18.31 -98.67
N SER A 262 52.67 -17.00 -98.43
CA SER A 262 53.43 -16.02 -99.22
C SER A 262 54.94 -16.26 -99.15
N ALA A 263 55.47 -16.56 -97.96
CA ALA A 263 56.86 -16.92 -97.76
C ALA A 263 57.22 -18.24 -98.46
N ARG A 264 56.36 -19.26 -98.41
CA ARG A 264 56.53 -20.52 -99.14
C ARG A 264 56.48 -20.31 -100.65
N ALA A 265 55.52 -19.54 -101.15
CA ALA A 265 55.42 -19.21 -102.58
C ALA A 265 56.64 -18.43 -103.06
N SER A 266 57.16 -17.51 -102.24
CA SER A 266 58.39 -16.77 -102.54
C SER A 266 59.62 -17.67 -102.45
N ALA A 267 59.70 -18.56 -101.47
CA ALA A 267 60.77 -19.55 -101.37
C ALA A 267 60.77 -20.54 -102.56
N GLU A 268 59.60 -21.00 -103.01
CA GLU A 268 59.46 -21.80 -104.23
C GLU A 268 59.84 -21.01 -105.47
N ARG A 269 59.48 -19.72 -105.56
CA ARG A 269 59.88 -18.84 -106.66
C ARG A 269 61.40 -18.70 -106.70
N VAL A 270 62.02 -18.35 -105.57
CA VAL A 270 63.48 -18.27 -105.42
C VAL A 270 64.11 -19.61 -105.78
N LYS A 271 63.59 -20.74 -105.29
CA LYS A 271 64.09 -22.07 -105.64
C LYS A 271 64.03 -22.34 -107.14
N ARG A 272 62.92 -22.02 -107.81
CA ARG A 272 62.77 -22.18 -109.28
C ARG A 272 63.67 -21.22 -110.05
N GLU A 273 63.82 -19.98 -109.60
CA GLU A 273 64.74 -19.00 -110.19
C GLU A 273 66.19 -19.46 -110.02
N SER A 274 66.58 -19.91 -108.83
CA SER A 274 67.88 -20.52 -108.57
C SER A 274 68.10 -21.80 -109.37
N GLU A 275 67.10 -22.68 -109.51
CA GLU A 275 67.18 -23.87 -110.38
C GLU A 275 67.31 -23.50 -111.86
N ARG A 276 66.60 -22.45 -112.32
CA ARG A 276 66.76 -21.90 -113.68
C ARG A 276 68.13 -21.29 -113.88
N GLU A 277 68.64 -20.53 -112.91
CA GLU A 277 69.99 -19.97 -112.95
C GLU A 277 71.04 -21.07 -112.91
N LEU A 278 70.86 -22.10 -112.09
CA LEU A 278 71.73 -23.29 -112.05
C LEU A 278 71.66 -24.05 -113.37
N ALA A 279 70.49 -24.21 -113.99
CA ALA A 279 70.34 -24.84 -115.31
C ALA A 279 70.96 -23.97 -116.42
N ALA A 280 70.82 -22.65 -116.35
CA ALA A 280 71.46 -21.72 -117.28
C ALA A 280 72.99 -21.69 -117.10
N LEU A 281 73.49 -21.79 -115.86
CA LEU A 281 74.90 -21.93 -115.54
C LEU A 281 75.44 -23.31 -115.97
N ALA A 282 74.66 -24.38 -115.80
CA ALA A 282 74.98 -25.71 -116.30
C ALA A 282 75.02 -25.72 -117.82
N ALA A 283 74.05 -25.11 -118.51
CA ALA A 283 74.04 -24.95 -119.96
C ALA A 283 75.20 -24.06 -120.45
N ARG A 284 75.56 -23.00 -119.72
CA ARG A 284 76.79 -22.22 -119.99
C ARG A 284 78.04 -23.05 -119.79
N ARG A 285 78.10 -23.87 -118.74
CA ARG A 285 79.22 -24.79 -118.49
C ARG A 285 79.28 -25.83 -119.60
N ASP A 286 78.18 -26.43 -120.00
CA ASP A 286 78.12 -27.43 -121.06
C ASP A 286 78.47 -26.79 -122.41
N SER A 287 77.97 -25.58 -122.70
CA SER A 287 78.41 -24.76 -123.83
C SER A 287 79.90 -24.44 -123.78
N ILE A 288 80.47 -24.12 -122.61
CA ILE A 288 81.91 -23.90 -122.45
C ILE A 288 82.66 -25.22 -122.62
N THR A 289 82.10 -26.35 -122.18
CA THR A 289 82.71 -27.68 -122.31
C THR A 289 82.69 -28.13 -123.77
N GLU A 290 81.62 -27.83 -124.50
CA GLU A 290 81.47 -28.05 -125.93
C GLU A 290 82.36 -27.09 -126.73
N GLN A 291 82.45 -25.81 -126.35
CA GLN A 291 83.42 -24.86 -126.88
C GLN A 291 84.86 -25.30 -126.61
N LEU A 292 85.17 -25.86 -125.43
CA LEU A 292 86.48 -26.43 -125.12
C LEU A 292 86.74 -27.75 -125.84
N ALA A 293 85.72 -28.54 -126.18
CA ALA A 293 85.84 -29.73 -127.01
C ALA A 293 86.12 -29.37 -128.48
N ASN A 294 85.43 -28.34 -129.00
CA ASN A 294 85.65 -27.76 -130.33
C ASN A 294 87.02 -27.05 -130.42
N VAL A 295 87.43 -26.36 -129.36
CA VAL A 295 88.76 -25.75 -129.25
C VAL A 295 89.84 -26.81 -129.04
N ARG A 296 89.58 -27.95 -128.40
CA ARG A 296 90.52 -29.10 -128.36
C ARG A 296 90.70 -29.76 -129.73
N THR A 297 89.68 -29.79 -130.57
CA THR A 297 89.78 -30.29 -131.94
C THR A 297 90.42 -29.26 -132.89
N MET A 298 90.20 -27.96 -132.67
CA MET A 298 90.90 -26.88 -133.40
C MET A 298 92.33 -26.58 -132.89
N LEU A 299 92.66 -26.85 -131.62
CA LEU A 299 94.03 -26.75 -131.07
C LEU A 299 94.84 -28.05 -131.20
N ALA A 300 94.22 -29.13 -131.68
CA ALA A 300 94.96 -30.25 -132.27
C ALA A 300 95.46 -29.92 -133.70
N THR A 301 94.99 -28.81 -134.29
CA THR A 301 95.36 -28.35 -135.65
C THR A 301 96.12 -27.01 -135.69
N LEU A 302 96.35 -26.38 -134.54
CA LEU A 302 97.35 -25.31 -134.29
C LEU A 302 97.75 -25.48 -132.81
N GLY A 303 98.88 -26.07 -132.43
CA GLY A 303 100.20 -25.76 -132.99
C GLY A 303 100.70 -24.44 -132.41
N GLU A 304 101.41 -24.56 -131.29
CA GLU A 304 102.48 -23.67 -130.83
C GLU A 304 102.21 -22.40 -129.99
N SER A 305 102.84 -22.43 -128.79
CA SER A 305 103.46 -21.32 -128.04
C SER A 305 102.56 -20.49 -127.09
N SER A 306 102.51 -20.84 -125.80
CA SER A 306 103.35 -20.32 -124.68
C SER A 306 103.07 -18.84 -124.32
N LEU A 307 102.59 -18.45 -123.13
CA LEU A 307 103.23 -18.39 -121.79
C LEU A 307 102.11 -18.07 -120.76
N SER A 308 101.89 -18.76 -119.63
CA SER A 308 102.66 -18.90 -118.37
C SER A 308 102.86 -17.61 -117.55
N MET A 309 102.44 -17.69 -116.27
CA MET A 309 102.68 -16.85 -115.06
C MET A 309 101.40 -16.20 -114.52
N GLY A 310 101.02 -16.28 -113.23
CA GLY A 310 101.65 -16.80 -112.01
C GLY A 310 100.78 -16.31 -110.83
N ALA A 311 100.60 -17.15 -109.81
CA ALA A 311 99.87 -16.90 -108.55
C ALA A 311 100.57 -15.80 -107.67
N PRO A 312 100.23 -15.49 -106.39
CA PRO A 312 99.29 -16.14 -105.44
C PRO A 312 98.56 -15.26 -104.36
N ALA A 313 97.64 -15.93 -103.65
CA ALA A 313 97.25 -15.95 -102.22
C ALA A 313 97.49 -14.78 -101.21
N VAL A 314 96.55 -14.70 -100.22
CA VAL A 314 96.76 -14.82 -98.74
C VAL A 314 95.96 -13.80 -97.87
N ALA A 315 95.04 -14.38 -97.07
CA ALA A 315 94.69 -14.20 -95.64
C ALA A 315 94.16 -12.90 -95.00
N ALA A 316 93.45 -13.18 -93.89
CA ALA A 316 93.25 -12.44 -92.63
C ALA A 316 92.05 -11.47 -92.57
N GLN A 317 91.41 -11.15 -91.43
CA GLN A 317 91.16 -11.69 -90.08
C GLN A 317 90.35 -10.57 -89.35
N LEU A 318 89.85 -10.84 -88.13
CA LEU A 318 89.44 -9.88 -87.05
C LEU A 318 87.98 -9.37 -87.08
N GLU A 319 87.17 -9.61 -86.02
CA GLU A 319 87.06 -8.89 -84.71
C GLU A 319 86.32 -7.53 -84.86
N ALA A 320 85.48 -6.98 -83.96
CA ALA A 320 85.11 -7.25 -82.58
C ALA A 320 83.86 -6.41 -82.18
N ALA A 321 83.25 -6.75 -81.02
CA ALA A 321 82.79 -5.85 -79.92
C ALA A 321 81.72 -4.75 -80.17
N ALA A 322 80.84 -4.34 -79.23
CA ALA A 322 80.51 -4.75 -77.86
C ALA A 322 79.40 -3.81 -77.28
N VAL A 323 78.54 -4.38 -76.42
CA VAL A 323 78.10 -3.92 -75.05
C VAL A 323 77.28 -2.61 -74.93
N LEU A 324 75.98 -2.59 -74.53
CA LEU A 324 75.30 -2.85 -73.21
C LEU A 324 75.72 -1.90 -72.06
N PRO A 325 75.04 -1.82 -70.88
CA PRO A 325 73.68 -2.21 -70.42
C PRO A 325 73.04 -1.03 -69.58
N GLY A 326 71.95 -1.11 -68.78
CA GLY A 326 71.16 -2.14 -68.09
C GLY A 326 70.14 -1.45 -67.14
N GLU A 327 68.92 -1.98 -66.92
CA GLU A 327 68.57 -3.03 -65.92
C GLU A 327 68.50 -2.48 -64.48
N VAL A 328 67.60 -2.80 -63.52
CA VAL A 328 66.36 -3.59 -63.27
C VAL A 328 65.81 -2.95 -61.95
N GLY A 329 64.57 -3.07 -61.49
CA GLY A 329 63.79 -4.29 -61.29
C GLY A 329 62.69 -4.08 -60.24
N SER A 330 61.60 -4.82 -60.45
CA SER A 330 60.53 -5.17 -59.51
C SER A 330 61.07 -6.08 -58.37
N PRO A 331 60.25 -6.79 -57.54
CA PRO A 331 58.81 -6.71 -57.24
C PRO A 331 58.45 -6.92 -55.74
N SER A 332 57.14 -6.91 -55.48
CA SER A 332 56.40 -7.94 -54.71
C SER A 332 56.10 -7.77 -53.21
N SER A 333 54.84 -8.14 -52.92
CA SER A 333 54.27 -8.73 -51.69
C SER A 333 53.70 -7.71 -50.70
N ALA A 334 52.38 -7.56 -50.59
CA ALA A 334 51.42 -8.45 -49.91
C ALA A 334 51.54 -8.41 -48.37
N GLN A 335 50.60 -7.69 -47.76
CA GLN A 335 49.70 -8.14 -46.69
C GLN A 335 48.45 -7.26 -46.69
#